data_AF-A0A7S4R320-F1
#
_entry.id   AF-A0A7S4R320-F1
#
_cell.length_a   1.000
_cell.length_b   1.000
_cell.length_c   1.000
_cell.angle_alpha   90.00
_cell.angle_beta   90.00
_cell.angle_gamma   90.00
#
_symmetry.space_group_name_H-M   'P 1'
#
loop_
_entity.id
_entity.type
_entity.pdbx_description
1 polymer ?
#
loop_
_entity_poly.entity_id
_entity_poly.type
_entity_poly.pdbx_seq_one_letter_code
_entity_poly.pdbx_strand_id
1 'polypeptide(L)'
;YALYPAEVSYPDVVIHAYSTNDMHVLSENEAKARGVSLHDMIMNVNQEFIRKVLKPDDENDCSNTHRPTPLLLYYDDYIGNEQQDIIKTRAFSEAISSLSSYYGFGMMSYADAVRHLVYGDTDENWFSPNNWPERQVHPHMGMHISSVWVVAFNMLNMASSYCSGLFLDDTEEDSSIIGEQQQKQPYLYIAEKNGLPPLRDSQQLAGEPQLFPQGLPPELNTNTSLLTISSIWNNTTDSSSSSKCNKDIGNHDNHHDSSSTIRKKPCVYSWVSGLERFMDQPNKLQERINTAIVSNDGWEVLADNEKLGYVATNANAFFEMKLSLDDTTMDVVQTVNFMVMRSYGDKWEGSKVRVDAYIYKSGTEGKEEDEMTRAPTKSMEIVGYHEKETSETYNYKIDFGEEGKAVGGDTLRVRVELVGGSTFKFMGMAICDH
;
A
#
# COMPACT_ATOMS: atom_id res chain seq x y z
N TYR A 1 -5.11 -2.75 3.99
CA TYR A 1 -5.61 -1.36 3.96
C TYR A 1 -6.08 -1.02 2.55
N ALA A 2 -7.28 -0.46 2.36
CA ALA A 2 -7.48 0.39 1.19
C ALA A 2 -6.52 1.56 1.34
N LEU A 3 -5.38 1.49 0.67
CA LEU A 3 -4.37 2.55 0.67
C LEU A 3 -4.87 3.80 -0.05
N TYR A 4 -6.00 3.67 -0.75
CA TYR A 4 -6.58 4.74 -1.54
C TYR A 4 -7.86 5.27 -0.91
N PRO A 5 -8.06 6.61 -0.94
CA PRO A 5 -9.33 7.24 -0.61
C PRO A 5 -10.49 6.59 -1.35
N ALA A 6 -11.70 6.69 -0.80
CA ALA A 6 -12.90 6.19 -1.48
C ALA A 6 -13.07 6.81 -2.88
N GLU A 7 -12.64 8.07 -3.08
CA GLU A 7 -12.68 8.74 -4.38
C GLU A 7 -11.67 8.20 -5.40
N VAL A 8 -10.61 7.51 -4.96
CA VAL A 8 -9.52 6.99 -5.82
C VAL A 8 -9.32 5.50 -5.58
N SER A 9 -10.42 4.76 -5.40
CA SER A 9 -10.37 3.31 -5.09
C SER A 9 -9.50 2.51 -6.08
N TYR A 10 -9.35 3.02 -7.30
CA TYR A 10 -8.63 2.41 -8.41
C TYR A 10 -7.76 3.44 -9.14
N PRO A 11 -6.55 3.77 -8.66
CA PRO A 11 -5.66 4.67 -9.38
C PRO A 11 -5.21 4.05 -10.70
N ASP A 12 -5.04 4.88 -11.74
CA ASP A 12 -4.38 4.47 -12.99
C ASP A 12 -2.85 4.48 -12.85
N VAL A 13 -2.32 5.32 -11.97
CA VAL A 13 -0.88 5.49 -11.72
C VAL A 13 -0.61 5.51 -10.22
N VAL A 14 0.37 4.73 -9.78
CA VAL A 14 0.82 4.67 -8.40
C VAL A 14 2.30 5.02 -8.36
N ILE A 15 2.66 6.09 -7.64
CA ILE A 15 4.06 6.47 -7.41
C ILE A 15 4.42 6.14 -5.97
N HIS A 16 5.33 5.20 -5.78
CA HIS A 16 5.85 4.81 -4.47
C HIS A 16 7.14 5.57 -4.17
N ALA A 17 7.06 6.58 -3.30
CA ALA A 17 8.14 7.51 -2.94
C ALA A 17 8.49 7.41 -1.45
N TYR A 18 8.84 6.21 -0.98
CA TYR A 18 9.15 5.92 0.43
C TYR A 18 10.63 5.60 0.68
N SER A 19 11.51 5.87 -0.29
CA SER A 19 12.90 5.41 -0.21
C SER A 19 13.64 5.98 1.00
N THR A 20 13.39 7.25 1.34
CA THR A 20 14.01 7.87 2.52
C THR A 20 13.55 7.22 3.83
N ASN A 21 12.28 6.80 3.92
CA ASN A 21 11.76 6.09 5.08
C ASN A 21 12.31 4.67 5.19
N ASP A 22 12.39 3.95 4.07
CA ASP A 22 12.93 2.60 4.01
C ASP A 22 14.44 2.56 4.33
N MET A 23 15.16 3.64 4.02
CA MET A 23 16.59 3.80 4.27
C MET A 23 16.93 4.41 5.66
N HIS A 24 15.93 4.70 6.48
CA HIS A 24 16.13 5.31 7.79
C HIS A 24 16.89 4.38 8.76
N VAL A 25 17.63 4.94 9.73
CA VAL A 25 18.42 4.14 10.70
C VAL A 25 17.55 3.14 11.49
N LEU A 26 16.26 3.45 11.69
CA LEU A 26 15.34 2.56 12.39
C LEU A 26 15.06 1.31 11.58
N SER A 27 14.93 1.45 10.27
CA SER A 27 14.79 0.34 9.33
C SER A 27 16.04 -0.54 9.39
N GLU A 28 17.24 0.05 9.50
CA GLU A 28 18.48 -0.70 9.68
C GLU A 28 18.51 -1.44 11.04
N ASN A 29 18.09 -0.79 12.13
CA ASN A 29 18.03 -1.41 13.45
C ASN A 29 16.99 -2.54 13.51
N GLU A 30 15.86 -2.39 12.83
CA GLU A 30 14.85 -3.41 12.70
C GLU A 30 15.37 -4.61 11.89
N ALA A 31 16.04 -4.36 10.77
CA ALA A 31 16.69 -5.41 9.99
C ALA A 31 17.71 -6.19 10.83
N LYS A 32 18.56 -5.48 11.60
CA LYS A 32 19.51 -6.08 12.56
C LYS A 32 18.81 -6.91 13.63
N ALA A 33 17.72 -6.41 14.22
CA ALA A 33 16.95 -7.13 15.22
C ALA A 33 16.30 -8.41 14.67
N ARG A 34 15.92 -8.40 13.38
CA ARG A 34 15.39 -9.55 12.64
C ARG A 34 16.49 -10.49 12.12
N GLY A 35 17.76 -10.12 12.25
CA GLY A 35 18.89 -10.92 11.75
C GLY A 35 19.00 -10.96 10.22
N VAL A 36 18.48 -9.93 9.53
CA VAL A 36 18.53 -9.80 8.07
C VAL A 36 19.27 -8.52 7.67
N SER A 37 19.71 -8.43 6.41
CA SER A 37 20.28 -7.18 5.90
C SER A 37 19.19 -6.12 5.66
N LEU A 38 19.55 -4.84 5.67
CA LEU A 38 18.62 -3.77 5.29
C LEU A 38 18.07 -3.97 3.87
N HIS A 39 18.94 -4.39 2.94
CA HIS A 39 18.54 -4.70 1.56
C HIS A 39 17.47 -5.80 1.51
N ASP A 40 17.65 -6.91 2.23
CA ASP A 40 16.66 -8.00 2.27
C ASP A 40 15.34 -7.54 2.88
N MET A 41 15.40 -6.68 3.90
CA MET A 41 14.20 -6.11 4.51
C MET A 41 13.43 -5.24 3.51
N ILE A 42 14.13 -4.34 2.79
CA ILE A 42 13.55 -3.50 1.74
C ILE A 42 12.94 -4.36 0.64
N MET A 43 13.66 -5.38 0.17
CA MET A 43 13.18 -6.35 -0.82
C MET A 43 11.86 -6.98 -0.39
N ASN A 44 11.79 -7.50 0.84
CA ASN A 44 10.62 -8.21 1.34
C ASN A 44 9.39 -7.30 1.48
N VAL A 45 9.56 -6.13 2.12
CA VAL A 45 8.46 -5.17 2.33
C VAL A 45 7.91 -4.66 1.00
N ASN A 46 8.80 -4.28 0.08
CA ASN A 46 8.39 -3.72 -1.20
C ASN A 46 7.80 -4.78 -2.13
N GLN A 47 8.31 -6.01 -2.11
CA GLN A 47 7.73 -7.12 -2.87
C GLN A 47 6.26 -7.36 -2.50
N GLU A 48 5.90 -7.36 -1.22
CA GLU A 48 4.51 -7.51 -0.80
C GLU A 48 3.63 -6.40 -1.36
N PHE A 49 4.09 -5.14 -1.28
CA PHE A 49 3.39 -3.99 -1.84
C PHE A 49 3.22 -4.10 -3.36
N ILE A 50 4.31 -4.36 -4.10
CA ILE A 50 4.30 -4.50 -5.57
C ILE A 50 3.30 -5.56 -5.98
N ARG A 51 3.35 -6.73 -5.35
CA ARG A 51 2.42 -7.83 -5.64
C ARG A 51 0.99 -7.40 -5.36
N LYS A 52 0.73 -6.73 -4.24
CA LYS A 52 -0.63 -6.25 -3.91
C LYS A 52 -1.17 -5.23 -4.91
N VAL A 53 -0.31 -4.35 -5.42
CA VAL A 53 -0.68 -3.29 -6.39
C VAL A 53 -0.85 -3.86 -7.80
N LEU A 54 0.03 -4.77 -8.21
CA LEU A 54 0.04 -5.33 -9.56
C LEU A 54 -0.82 -6.60 -9.71
N LYS A 55 -1.30 -7.18 -8.61
CA LYS A 55 -2.17 -8.36 -8.65
C LYS A 55 -3.46 -7.96 -9.39
N PRO A 56 -3.83 -8.65 -10.48
CA PRO A 56 -5.13 -8.44 -11.10
C PRO A 56 -6.24 -8.70 -10.07
N ASP A 57 -7.30 -7.90 -10.11
CA ASP A 57 -8.45 -8.11 -9.22
C ASP A 57 -8.93 -9.57 -9.31
N ASP A 58 -9.42 -10.08 -8.18
CA ASP A 58 -9.75 -11.49 -7.97
C ASP A 58 -10.53 -12.06 -9.16
N GLU A 59 -9.96 -13.06 -9.85
CA GLU A 59 -10.57 -13.79 -10.99
C GLU A 59 -11.92 -14.45 -10.63
N ASN A 60 -12.36 -14.35 -9.37
CA ASN A 60 -13.65 -14.81 -8.90
C ASN A 60 -14.80 -13.83 -9.21
N ASP A 61 -14.52 -12.55 -9.52
CA ASP A 61 -15.55 -11.56 -9.90
C ASP A 61 -15.60 -11.38 -11.42
N CYS A 62 -16.23 -12.35 -12.10
CA CYS A 62 -16.43 -12.35 -13.54
C CYS A 62 -17.41 -11.26 -14.03
N SER A 63 -17.94 -10.41 -13.13
CA SER A 63 -18.89 -9.35 -13.47
C SER A 63 -18.18 -8.13 -14.06
N ASN A 64 -17.63 -8.31 -15.26
CA ASN A 64 -17.35 -7.28 -16.29
C ASN A 64 -16.60 -5.99 -15.90
N THR A 65 -16.00 -5.87 -14.73
CA THR A 65 -15.16 -4.72 -14.37
C THR A 65 -13.71 -5.21 -14.25
N HIS A 66 -13.10 -5.48 -15.40
CA HIS A 66 -11.65 -5.64 -15.49
C HIS A 66 -11.01 -4.33 -15.03
N ARG A 67 -10.56 -4.29 -13.79
CA ARG A 67 -9.76 -3.19 -13.30
C ARG A 67 -8.41 -3.26 -14.02
N PRO A 68 -8.01 -2.20 -14.74
CA PRO A 68 -6.68 -2.16 -15.31
C PRO A 68 -5.65 -2.17 -14.16
N THR A 69 -4.62 -3.01 -14.30
CA THR A 69 -3.47 -2.96 -13.42
C THR A 69 -2.86 -1.56 -13.50
N PRO A 70 -2.65 -0.86 -12.37
CA PRO A 70 -2.09 0.49 -12.40
C PRO A 70 -0.66 0.48 -12.95
N LEU A 71 -0.26 1.59 -13.57
CA LEU A 71 1.14 1.88 -13.82
C LEU A 71 1.83 2.13 -12.47
N LEU A 72 2.63 1.17 -12.03
CA LEU A 72 3.44 1.30 -10.83
C LEU A 72 4.80 1.93 -11.16
N LEU A 73 5.13 3.00 -10.46
CA LEU A 73 6.39 3.71 -10.55
C LEU A 73 7.02 3.82 -9.16
N TYR A 74 8.26 3.38 -9.02
CA TYR A 74 9.05 3.63 -7.83
C TYR A 74 9.89 4.89 -8.00
N TYR A 75 9.97 5.68 -6.94
CA TYR A 75 10.74 6.91 -6.89
C TYR A 75 11.76 6.86 -5.75
N ASP A 76 13.03 6.77 -6.11
CA ASP A 76 14.17 6.81 -5.19
C ASP A 76 14.60 8.28 -4.96
N ASP A 77 14.14 8.80 -3.83
CA ASP A 77 14.42 10.14 -3.31
C ASP A 77 15.53 10.18 -2.25
N TYR A 78 16.11 9.03 -1.91
CA TYR A 78 17.09 8.91 -0.84
C TYR A 78 18.50 9.21 -1.36
N ILE A 79 18.96 10.42 -1.07
CA ILE A 79 20.36 10.82 -1.23
C ILE A 79 21.10 10.93 0.12
N GLY A 80 20.40 10.58 1.20
CA GLY A 80 20.66 10.97 2.58
C GLY A 80 21.83 10.28 3.31
N ASN A 81 22.06 10.71 4.56
CA ASN A 81 23.16 10.32 5.46
C ASN A 81 22.69 9.51 6.67
N GLU A 82 21.47 8.97 6.62
CA GLU A 82 20.99 7.97 7.57
C GLU A 82 21.94 6.76 7.61
N GLN A 83 22.54 6.46 6.46
CA GLN A 83 23.60 5.47 6.31
C GLN A 83 24.96 6.16 6.18
N GLN A 84 25.93 5.76 7.01
CA GLN A 84 27.29 6.32 6.99
C GLN A 84 28.14 5.78 5.83
N ASP A 85 27.90 4.53 5.41
CA ASP A 85 28.65 3.91 4.32
C ASP A 85 27.98 4.24 2.97
N ILE A 86 28.74 4.82 2.03
CA ILE A 86 28.24 5.18 0.68
C ILE A 86 27.65 3.96 -0.05
N ILE A 87 28.19 2.76 0.16
CA ILE A 87 27.62 1.55 -0.45
C ILE A 87 26.22 1.26 0.11
N LYS A 88 26.01 1.48 1.41
CA LYS A 88 24.71 1.24 2.04
C LYS A 88 23.65 2.23 1.57
N THR A 89 24.02 3.44 1.14
CA THR A 89 23.04 4.41 0.62
C THR A 89 22.35 3.94 -0.66
N ARG A 90 22.87 2.89 -1.32
CA ARG A 90 22.31 2.28 -2.53
C ARG A 90 21.39 1.09 -2.27
N ALA A 91 21.21 0.67 -1.01
CA ALA A 91 20.47 -0.55 -0.70
C ALA A 91 19.04 -0.53 -1.27
N PHE A 92 18.35 0.62 -1.18
CA PHE A 92 17.01 0.79 -1.75
C PHE A 92 17.02 0.68 -3.28
N SER A 93 17.86 1.45 -3.97
CA SER A 93 17.86 1.46 -5.44
C SER A 93 18.26 0.11 -6.04
N GLU A 94 19.19 -0.60 -5.40
CA GLU A 94 19.57 -1.96 -5.80
C GLU A 94 18.43 -2.97 -5.60
N ALA A 95 17.73 -2.90 -4.46
CA ALA A 95 16.59 -3.77 -4.17
C ALA A 95 15.44 -3.52 -5.16
N ILE A 96 15.04 -2.26 -5.32
CA ILE A 96 13.93 -1.90 -6.19
C ILE A 96 14.26 -2.13 -7.67
N SER A 97 15.50 -1.92 -8.11
CA SER A 97 15.92 -2.24 -9.48
C SER A 97 15.80 -3.74 -9.77
N SER A 98 16.16 -4.59 -8.79
CA SER A 98 16.00 -6.04 -8.89
C SER A 98 14.53 -6.44 -9.00
N LEU A 99 13.67 -5.86 -8.16
CA LEU A 99 12.22 -6.12 -8.20
C LEU A 99 11.57 -5.55 -9.46
N SER A 100 11.98 -4.38 -9.93
CA SER A 100 11.50 -3.73 -11.16
C SER A 100 11.77 -4.61 -12.37
N SER A 101 12.99 -5.15 -12.48
CA SER A 101 13.37 -6.08 -13.53
C SER A 101 12.58 -7.39 -13.47
N TYR A 102 12.22 -7.83 -12.27
CA TYR A 102 11.52 -9.10 -12.05
C TYR A 102 10.00 -9.01 -12.26
N TYR A 103 9.36 -7.92 -11.82
CA TYR A 103 7.91 -7.71 -11.88
C TYR A 103 7.44 -6.81 -13.03
N GLY A 104 8.34 -6.11 -13.72
CA GLY A 104 8.01 -5.30 -14.90
C GLY A 104 7.39 -3.94 -14.60
N PHE A 105 7.80 -3.26 -13.53
CA PHE A 105 7.34 -1.90 -13.19
C PHE A 105 8.44 -0.85 -13.39
N GLY A 106 8.08 0.43 -13.46
CA GLY A 106 9.03 1.53 -13.69
C GLY A 106 9.74 1.98 -12.42
N MET A 107 11.01 2.38 -12.54
CA MET A 107 11.77 3.01 -11.45
C MET A 107 12.46 4.27 -11.95
N MET A 108 12.47 5.30 -11.12
CA MET A 108 13.19 6.56 -11.34
C MET A 108 13.91 6.94 -10.05
N SER A 109 15.10 7.53 -10.18
CA SER A 109 15.93 7.91 -9.04
C SER A 109 16.37 9.37 -9.17
N TYR A 110 15.91 10.19 -8.23
CA TYR A 110 16.48 11.51 -8.01
C TYR A 110 17.89 11.40 -7.46
N ALA A 111 18.11 10.44 -6.55
CA ALA A 111 19.43 10.22 -5.99
C ALA A 111 20.47 10.00 -7.10
N ASP A 112 20.22 9.13 -8.09
CA ASP A 112 21.13 8.91 -9.21
C ASP A 112 21.38 10.17 -10.06
N ALA A 113 20.35 11.02 -10.23
CA ALA A 113 20.46 12.23 -11.04
C ALA A 113 21.41 13.27 -10.43
N VAL A 114 21.44 13.39 -9.09
CA VAL A 114 22.18 14.46 -8.40
C VAL A 114 23.31 13.98 -7.48
N ARG A 115 23.44 12.67 -7.21
CA ARG A 115 24.43 12.12 -6.25
C ARG A 115 25.86 12.53 -6.54
N HIS A 116 26.24 12.61 -7.81
CA HIS A 116 27.58 13.06 -8.19
C HIS A 116 27.86 14.54 -7.81
N LEU A 117 26.82 15.39 -7.79
CA LEU A 117 26.92 16.78 -7.35
C LEU A 117 27.07 16.84 -5.83
N VAL A 118 26.19 16.15 -5.10
CA VAL A 118 26.19 16.11 -3.63
C VAL A 118 27.47 15.50 -3.07
N TYR A 119 27.99 14.43 -3.69
CA TYR A 119 29.21 13.78 -3.24
C TYR A 119 30.47 14.53 -3.71
N GLY A 120 30.36 15.35 -4.75
CA GLY A 120 31.44 16.20 -5.24
C GLY A 120 31.69 17.42 -4.37
N ASP A 121 30.64 17.90 -3.69
CA ASP A 121 30.70 19.04 -2.77
C ASP A 121 29.77 18.78 -1.58
N THR A 122 30.32 18.27 -0.48
CA THR A 122 29.52 17.96 0.71
C THR A 122 29.05 19.21 1.47
N ASP A 123 29.54 20.39 1.12
CA ASP A 123 29.12 21.66 1.71
C ASP A 123 27.96 22.31 0.92
N GLU A 124 27.58 21.74 -0.23
CA GLU A 124 26.42 22.18 -0.99
C GLU A 124 25.13 21.90 -0.22
N ASN A 125 24.17 22.83 -0.25
CA ASN A 125 22.90 22.71 0.47
C ASN A 125 21.68 22.90 -0.44
N TRP A 126 21.86 22.84 -1.75
CA TRP A 126 20.77 22.99 -2.70
C TRP A 126 20.05 21.66 -2.92
N PHE A 127 20.82 20.57 -3.03
CA PHE A 127 20.32 19.21 -3.20
C PHE A 127 20.42 18.40 -1.90
N SER A 128 21.36 18.75 -1.02
CA SER A 128 21.50 18.13 0.29
C SER A 128 20.74 18.88 1.41
N PRO A 129 20.51 18.21 2.55
CA PRO A 129 20.06 18.85 3.78
C PRO A 129 21.07 19.83 4.40
N ASN A 130 20.58 20.74 5.25
CA ASN A 130 21.45 21.59 6.06
C ASN A 130 22.44 20.77 6.90
N ASN A 131 23.68 21.25 6.98
CA ASN A 131 24.78 20.66 7.73
C ASN A 131 25.16 19.24 7.29
N TRP A 132 24.88 18.86 6.04
CA TRP A 132 25.39 17.61 5.50
C TRP A 132 26.91 17.45 5.79
N PRO A 133 27.38 16.28 6.28
CA PRO A 133 26.68 15.01 6.41
C PRO A 133 26.08 14.74 7.82
N GLU A 134 25.69 15.76 8.60
CA GLU A 134 24.91 15.58 9.83
C GLU A 134 23.50 15.07 9.56
N ARG A 135 23.07 14.08 10.34
CA ARG A 135 21.83 13.33 10.11
C ARG A 135 20.61 14.25 9.95
N GLN A 136 20.16 14.37 8.70
CA GLN A 136 18.98 15.12 8.32
C GLN A 136 18.45 14.53 7.02
N VAL A 137 17.13 14.39 6.94
CA VAL A 137 16.46 13.70 5.83
C VAL A 137 15.66 14.64 4.93
N HIS A 138 15.41 15.88 5.38
CA HIS A 138 14.64 16.87 4.62
C HIS A 138 15.59 17.84 3.91
N PRO A 139 15.75 17.71 2.58
CA PRO A 139 16.55 18.64 1.79
C PRO A 139 15.82 19.96 1.55
N HIS A 140 16.51 20.94 0.96
CA HIS A 140 15.93 22.23 0.58
C HIS A 140 15.04 22.14 -0.67
N MET A 141 14.45 23.29 -1.03
CA MET A 141 13.61 23.45 -2.22
C MET A 141 14.27 22.95 -3.51
N GLY A 142 15.61 23.02 -3.61
CA GLY A 142 16.35 22.56 -4.78
C GLY A 142 16.16 21.06 -5.08
N MET A 143 16.07 20.22 -4.04
CA MET A 143 15.70 18.81 -4.20
C MET A 143 14.30 18.69 -4.78
N HIS A 144 13.27 19.31 -4.17
CA HIS A 144 11.89 19.19 -4.64
C HIS A 144 11.71 19.64 -6.10
N ILE A 145 12.38 20.73 -6.52
CA ILE A 145 12.37 21.19 -7.91
C ILE A 145 12.96 20.12 -8.84
N SER A 146 14.13 19.60 -8.47
CA SER A 146 14.84 18.58 -9.27
C SER A 146 14.08 17.27 -9.33
N SER A 147 13.43 16.89 -8.23
CA SER A 147 12.54 15.74 -8.14
C SER A 147 11.40 15.81 -9.17
N VAL A 148 10.73 16.96 -9.25
CA VAL A 148 9.67 17.19 -10.25
C VAL A 148 10.21 17.05 -11.67
N TRP A 149 11.40 17.58 -11.96
CA TRP A 149 12.03 17.44 -13.28
C TRP A 149 12.40 16.00 -13.62
N VAL A 150 12.92 15.23 -12.67
CA VAL A 150 13.23 13.80 -12.85
C VAL A 150 11.95 13.03 -13.17
N VAL A 151 10.86 13.25 -12.43
CA VAL A 151 9.57 12.61 -12.69
C VAL A 151 9.03 13.00 -14.06
N ALA A 152 8.99 14.30 -14.38
CA ALA A 152 8.48 14.80 -15.64
C ALA A 152 9.25 14.26 -16.85
N PHE A 153 10.59 14.25 -16.77
CA PHE A 153 11.45 13.69 -17.81
C PHE A 153 11.17 12.19 -18.03
N ASN A 154 11.09 11.40 -16.95
CA ASN A 154 10.86 9.95 -17.06
C ASN A 154 9.46 9.62 -17.59
N MET A 155 8.43 10.37 -17.19
CA MET A 155 7.08 10.22 -17.74
C MET A 155 7.03 10.56 -19.23
N LEU A 156 7.67 11.65 -19.64
CA LEU A 156 7.75 12.02 -21.05
C LEU A 156 8.53 10.99 -21.87
N ASN A 157 9.65 10.48 -21.34
CA ASN A 157 10.44 9.44 -21.98
C ASN A 157 9.64 8.13 -22.14
N MET A 158 8.89 7.74 -21.11
CA MET A 158 8.01 6.58 -21.16
C MET A 158 6.91 6.74 -22.20
N ALA A 159 6.20 7.86 -22.18
CA ALA A 159 5.12 8.14 -23.13
C ALA A 159 5.65 8.20 -24.59
N SER A 160 6.77 8.88 -24.82
CA SER A 160 7.37 8.97 -26.16
C SER A 160 7.91 7.62 -26.66
N SER A 161 8.53 6.81 -25.80
CA SER A 161 9.00 5.47 -26.14
C SER A 161 7.83 4.54 -26.47
N TYR A 162 6.77 4.57 -25.67
CA TYR A 162 5.55 3.79 -25.90
C TYR A 162 4.89 4.17 -27.23
N CYS A 163 4.66 5.47 -27.46
CA CYS A 163 4.06 5.95 -28.70
C CYS A 163 4.93 5.62 -29.92
N SER A 164 6.25 5.75 -29.82
CA SER A 164 7.16 5.44 -30.94
C SER A 164 7.18 3.96 -31.30
N GLY A 165 6.92 3.07 -30.34
CA GLY A 165 6.77 1.63 -30.58
C GLY A 165 5.49 1.25 -31.33
N LEU A 166 4.38 1.92 -31.02
CA LEU A 166 3.07 1.63 -31.64
C LEU A 166 3.04 1.94 -33.15
N PHE A 167 3.76 2.95 -33.62
CA PHE A 167 3.75 3.35 -35.03
C PHE A 167 4.57 2.43 -35.96
N LEU A 168 5.21 1.39 -35.44
CA LEU A 168 5.97 0.43 -36.26
C LEU A 168 5.15 -0.79 -36.71
N ASP A 169 3.95 -1.01 -36.14
CA ASP A 169 3.10 -2.17 -36.45
C ASP A 169 1.94 -1.86 -37.42
N ASP A 170 1.76 -0.60 -37.84
CA ASP A 170 0.69 -0.17 -38.77
C ASP A 170 1.00 -0.46 -40.26
N THR A 171 1.52 -1.65 -40.59
CA THR A 171 1.38 -2.15 -41.97
C THR A 171 -0.01 -2.77 -42.12
N GLU A 172 -0.94 -1.94 -42.62
CA GLU A 172 -2.40 -2.06 -42.76
C GLU A 172 -3.04 -3.36 -43.32
N GLU A 173 -2.33 -4.45 -43.63
CA GLU A 173 -2.92 -5.54 -44.43
C GLU A 173 -3.46 -6.78 -43.67
N ASP A 174 -3.30 -6.95 -42.35
CA ASP A 174 -3.77 -8.18 -41.67
C ASP A 174 -4.34 -8.02 -40.24
N SER A 175 -4.88 -6.84 -39.91
CA SER A 175 -5.35 -6.49 -38.55
C SER A 175 -6.65 -7.17 -38.08
N SER A 176 -7.29 -8.02 -38.89
CA SER A 176 -8.57 -8.66 -38.52
C SER A 176 -8.45 -9.93 -37.69
N ILE A 177 -7.26 -10.54 -37.60
CA ILE A 177 -7.03 -11.79 -36.84
C ILE A 177 -6.26 -11.54 -35.53
N ILE A 178 -5.56 -10.42 -35.43
CA ILE A 178 -4.62 -10.13 -34.33
C ILE A 178 -5.32 -9.49 -33.10
N GLY A 179 -6.50 -8.89 -33.29
CA GLY A 179 -7.21 -8.12 -32.26
C GLY A 179 -7.61 -8.87 -31.00
N GLU A 180 -7.71 -10.21 -31.03
CA GLU A 180 -8.12 -11.01 -29.87
C GLU A 180 -6.95 -11.63 -29.10
N GLN A 181 -5.77 -11.79 -29.73
CA GLN A 181 -4.58 -12.35 -29.08
C GLN A 181 -3.61 -11.29 -28.55
N GLN A 182 -3.44 -10.16 -29.24
CA GLN A 182 -2.57 -9.08 -28.74
C GLN A 182 -3.11 -8.40 -27.48
N GLN A 183 -4.43 -8.37 -27.28
CA GLN A 183 -5.03 -7.82 -26.05
C GLN A 183 -4.68 -8.62 -24.79
N LYS A 184 -4.19 -9.88 -24.92
CA LYS A 184 -3.90 -10.73 -23.77
C LYS A 184 -2.45 -10.70 -23.27
N GLN A 185 -1.48 -10.18 -24.03
CA GLN A 185 -0.06 -10.19 -23.63
C GLN A 185 0.75 -9.06 -24.32
N PRO A 186 0.87 -7.86 -23.71
CA PRO A 186 1.57 -6.71 -24.32
C PRO A 186 3.11 -6.83 -24.41
N TYR A 187 3.69 -7.98 -24.03
CA TYR A 187 5.15 -8.20 -24.03
C TYR A 187 5.59 -9.39 -24.88
N LEU A 188 4.69 -9.99 -25.67
CA LEU A 188 5.07 -11.10 -26.52
C LEU A 188 5.96 -10.61 -27.66
N TYR A 189 7.18 -11.16 -27.75
CA TYR A 189 7.99 -11.12 -28.95
C TYR A 189 7.23 -11.94 -30.01
N ILE A 190 6.36 -11.30 -30.80
CA ILE A 190 5.72 -11.96 -31.93
C ILE A 190 6.82 -12.17 -32.97
N ALA A 191 7.41 -13.37 -32.98
CA ALA A 191 8.40 -13.78 -33.96
C ALA A 191 7.81 -13.99 -35.36
N GLU A 192 6.56 -13.57 -35.61
CA GLU A 192 6.02 -13.43 -36.97
C GLU A 192 6.52 -12.13 -37.58
N LYS A 193 7.83 -12.09 -37.81
CA LYS A 193 8.42 -11.03 -38.61
C LYS A 193 8.00 -11.26 -40.06
N ASN A 194 6.99 -10.52 -40.51
CA ASN A 194 6.66 -10.37 -41.92
C ASN A 194 7.95 -10.10 -42.71
N GLY A 195 8.34 -11.04 -43.58
CA GLY A 195 9.53 -10.95 -44.43
C GLY A 195 10.65 -11.97 -44.16
N LEU A 196 10.56 -12.80 -43.11
CA LEU A 196 11.40 -13.99 -43.00
C LEU A 196 10.76 -15.16 -43.78
N PRO A 197 11.53 -15.92 -44.58
CA PRO A 197 10.98 -17.04 -45.32
C PRO A 197 10.38 -18.07 -44.36
N PRO A 198 9.23 -18.69 -44.70
CA PRO A 198 8.62 -19.71 -43.86
C PRO A 198 9.64 -20.81 -43.58
N LEU A 199 9.88 -21.08 -42.30
CA LEU A 199 10.78 -22.15 -41.87
C LEU A 199 10.24 -23.47 -42.45
N ARG A 200 11.12 -24.24 -43.10
CA ARG A 200 10.76 -25.42 -43.89
C ARG A 200 10.41 -26.66 -43.06
N ASP A 201 10.48 -26.57 -41.74
CA ASP A 201 10.32 -27.71 -40.83
C ASP A 201 9.30 -27.39 -39.73
N SER A 202 8.73 -28.43 -39.11
CA SER A 202 7.63 -28.29 -38.14
C SER A 202 7.94 -27.20 -37.11
N GLN A 203 6.99 -26.26 -36.97
CA GLN A 203 7.08 -24.94 -36.33
C GLN A 203 7.35 -24.94 -34.81
N GLN A 204 8.00 -25.95 -34.24
CA GLN A 204 8.42 -25.96 -32.84
C GLN A 204 9.88 -26.36 -32.79
N LEU A 205 10.75 -25.35 -32.61
CA LEU A 205 12.16 -25.60 -32.35
C LEU A 205 12.28 -26.27 -30.98
N ALA A 206 13.04 -27.37 -30.89
CA ALA A 206 13.32 -27.99 -29.60
C ALA A 206 14.02 -26.96 -28.69
N GLY A 207 13.40 -26.64 -27.55
CA GLY A 207 13.89 -25.60 -26.65
C GLY A 207 13.42 -24.18 -26.95
N GLU A 208 12.40 -24.02 -27.81
CA GLU A 208 11.73 -22.73 -27.99
C GLU A 208 11.18 -22.21 -26.65
N PRO A 209 11.28 -20.91 -26.37
CA PRO A 209 10.67 -20.31 -25.18
C PRO A 209 9.18 -20.66 -25.14
N GLN A 210 8.73 -21.22 -24.03
CA GLN A 210 7.30 -21.40 -23.80
C GLN A 210 6.64 -20.03 -23.65
N LEU A 211 5.33 -19.98 -23.90
CA LEU A 211 4.53 -18.80 -23.61
C LEU A 211 4.74 -18.39 -22.15
N PHE A 212 4.87 -17.08 -21.92
CA PHE A 212 4.98 -16.54 -20.58
C PHE A 212 3.76 -16.96 -19.75
N PRO A 213 3.94 -17.45 -18.50
CA PRO A 213 2.83 -17.79 -17.65
C PRO A 213 2.01 -16.53 -17.34
N GLN A 214 0.68 -16.67 -17.23
CA GLN A 214 -0.17 -15.52 -16.91
C GLN A 214 -0.03 -15.14 -15.43
N GLY A 215 -0.12 -13.84 -15.15
CA GLY A 215 -0.03 -13.28 -13.79
C GLY A 215 1.40 -12.94 -13.36
N LEU A 216 1.54 -12.50 -12.12
CA LEU A 216 2.83 -12.12 -11.56
C LEU A 216 3.70 -13.35 -11.30
N PRO A 217 5.04 -13.25 -11.49
CA PRO A 217 5.95 -14.33 -11.10
C PRO A 217 5.87 -14.62 -9.59
N PRO A 218 6.32 -15.81 -9.13
CA PRO A 218 6.39 -16.13 -7.70
C PRO A 218 7.26 -15.14 -6.93
N GLU A 219 7.14 -15.08 -5.61
CA GLU A 219 7.99 -14.22 -4.80
C GLU A 219 9.48 -14.49 -5.01
N LEU A 220 10.25 -13.44 -5.25
CA LEU A 220 11.70 -13.47 -5.31
C LEU A 220 12.24 -13.52 -3.87
N ASN A 221 12.62 -14.72 -3.43
CA ASN A 221 13.21 -14.99 -2.13
C ASN A 221 14.21 -16.15 -2.24
N THR A 222 14.86 -16.52 -1.13
CA THR A 222 15.90 -17.56 -1.11
C THR A 222 15.40 -18.98 -1.44
N ASN A 223 14.08 -19.22 -1.42
CA ASN A 223 13.47 -20.51 -1.80
C ASN A 223 13.12 -20.57 -3.29
N THR A 224 13.10 -19.43 -3.98
CA THR A 224 12.83 -19.36 -5.41
C THR A 224 14.13 -19.61 -6.17
N SER A 225 14.17 -20.71 -6.93
CA SER A 225 15.36 -21.13 -7.67
C SER A 225 15.09 -21.16 -9.17
N LEU A 226 16.14 -21.02 -9.97
CA LEU A 226 16.06 -21.18 -11.42
C LEU A 226 15.52 -22.56 -11.84
N LEU A 227 15.70 -23.59 -11.02
CA LEU A 227 15.21 -24.94 -11.30
C LEU A 227 13.71 -25.08 -11.08
N THR A 228 13.12 -24.29 -10.19
CA THR A 228 11.74 -24.46 -9.73
C THR A 228 10.81 -23.34 -10.18
N ILE A 229 11.32 -22.15 -10.52
CA ILE A 229 10.53 -20.96 -10.78
C ILE A 229 9.45 -21.18 -11.86
N SER A 230 9.80 -21.80 -12.99
CA SER A 230 8.83 -22.07 -14.07
C SER A 230 7.70 -22.98 -13.60
N SER A 231 8.02 -24.01 -12.81
CA SER A 231 7.00 -24.92 -12.27
C SER A 231 6.09 -24.24 -11.26
N ILE A 232 6.64 -23.40 -10.37
CA ILE A 232 5.86 -22.67 -9.36
C ILE A 232 4.95 -21.64 -10.06
N TRP A 233 5.47 -20.93 -11.05
CA TRP A 233 4.71 -19.93 -11.78
C TRP A 233 3.54 -20.57 -12.54
N ASN A 234 3.79 -21.62 -13.33
CA ASN A 234 2.75 -22.34 -14.06
C ASN A 234 1.67 -22.92 -13.13
N ASN A 235 2.07 -23.56 -12.03
CA ASN A 235 1.12 -24.14 -11.08
C ASN A 235 0.23 -23.07 -10.42
N THR A 236 0.77 -21.87 -10.18
CA THR A 236 0.00 -20.77 -9.60
C THR A 236 -1.06 -20.30 -10.59
N THR A 237 -0.69 -20.15 -11.87
CA THR A 237 -1.60 -19.77 -12.96
C THR A 237 -2.71 -20.80 -13.16
N ASP A 238 -2.39 -22.09 -13.16
CA ASP A 238 -3.38 -23.16 -13.38
C ASP A 238 -4.41 -23.25 -12.23
N SER A 239 -3.97 -22.97 -11.01
CA SER A 239 -4.82 -23.00 -9.82
C SER A 239 -5.82 -21.83 -9.73
N SER A 240 -5.51 -20.70 -10.37
CA SER A 240 -6.40 -19.52 -10.39
C SER A 240 -7.28 -19.47 -11.64
N SER A 241 -6.72 -19.83 -12.81
CA SER A 241 -7.39 -19.69 -14.12
C SER A 241 -8.41 -20.79 -14.46
N SER A 242 -8.38 -21.94 -13.79
CA SER A 242 -9.28 -23.07 -14.08
C SER A 242 -10.56 -23.02 -13.22
N SER A 243 -11.63 -22.36 -13.71
CA SER A 243 -13.01 -22.90 -13.77
C SER A 243 -14.16 -21.91 -13.59
N LYS A 244 -13.95 -20.64 -13.21
CA LYS A 244 -15.10 -19.77 -12.84
C LYS A 244 -15.56 -18.76 -13.89
N CYS A 245 -14.67 -18.16 -14.68
CA CYS A 245 -15.10 -17.15 -15.67
C CYS A 245 -15.32 -17.66 -17.10
N ASN A 246 -15.09 -18.95 -17.38
CA ASN A 246 -15.21 -19.52 -18.72
C ASN A 246 -16.53 -20.28 -18.99
N LYS A 247 -17.55 -20.11 -18.14
CA LYS A 247 -18.88 -20.67 -18.39
C LYS A 247 -19.84 -19.56 -18.81
N ASP A 248 -20.27 -19.65 -20.07
CA ASP A 248 -21.46 -19.01 -20.63
C ASP A 248 -21.33 -17.58 -21.20
N ILE A 249 -20.33 -17.33 -22.07
CA ILE A 249 -20.43 -16.29 -23.14
C ILE A 249 -21.28 -16.81 -24.33
N GLY A 250 -22.15 -17.81 -24.08
CA GLY A 250 -23.10 -18.33 -25.06
C GLY A 250 -24.52 -18.11 -24.58
N ASN A 251 -25.20 -17.09 -25.13
CA ASN A 251 -26.62 -16.78 -24.97
C ASN A 251 -27.09 -16.27 -23.59
N HIS A 252 -26.74 -15.04 -23.23
CA HIS A 252 -27.57 -14.28 -22.30
C HIS A 252 -28.24 -13.10 -23.01
N ASP A 253 -29.55 -13.27 -23.24
CA ASP A 253 -30.48 -12.25 -23.70
C ASP A 253 -30.40 -10.97 -22.83
N ASN A 254 -30.67 -9.84 -23.48
CA ASN A 254 -30.69 -8.46 -22.96
C ASN A 254 -31.60 -8.24 -21.72
N HIS A 255 -31.26 -8.82 -20.57
CA HIS A 255 -31.80 -8.39 -19.29
C HIS A 255 -30.81 -7.44 -18.64
N HIS A 256 -31.06 -6.14 -18.84
CA HIS A 256 -30.54 -5.06 -18.03
C HIS A 256 -31.00 -5.24 -16.58
N ASP A 257 -30.39 -6.15 -15.84
CA ASP A 257 -30.53 -6.17 -14.39
C ASP A 257 -29.45 -5.24 -13.82
N SER A 258 -29.87 -4.04 -13.44
CA SER A 258 -29.05 -2.99 -12.85
C SER A 258 -28.64 -3.30 -11.41
N SER A 259 -28.33 -4.56 -11.13
CA SER A 259 -27.67 -4.97 -9.90
C SER A 259 -26.17 -4.79 -10.08
N SER A 260 -25.74 -3.53 -10.03
CA SER A 260 -24.33 -3.25 -9.78
C SER A 260 -24.02 -3.90 -8.43
N THR A 261 -23.32 -5.02 -8.43
CA THR A 261 -22.71 -5.61 -7.25
C THR A 261 -21.79 -4.56 -6.67
N ILE A 262 -22.31 -3.79 -5.70
CA ILE A 262 -21.55 -2.77 -4.98
C ILE A 262 -20.40 -3.52 -4.33
N ARG A 263 -19.19 -3.40 -4.89
CA ARG A 263 -18.00 -4.05 -4.35
C ARG A 263 -17.83 -3.59 -2.90
N LYS A 264 -17.84 -4.56 -1.99
CA LYS A 264 -17.74 -4.33 -0.55
C LYS A 264 -16.40 -3.64 -0.27
N LYS A 265 -16.45 -2.53 0.46
CA LYS A 265 -15.25 -1.80 0.85
C LYS A 265 -14.45 -2.68 1.81
N PRO A 266 -13.10 -2.74 1.69
CA PRO A 266 -12.28 -3.57 2.59
C PRO A 266 -12.29 -3.08 4.04
N CYS A 267 -12.74 -1.84 4.27
CA CYS A 267 -12.90 -1.29 5.60
C CYS A 267 -14.29 -0.67 5.74
N VAL A 268 -15.02 -1.04 6.81
CA VAL A 268 -16.29 -0.40 7.18
C VAL A 268 -16.08 1.04 7.62
N TYR A 269 -14.91 1.32 8.18
CA TYR A 269 -14.58 2.62 8.72
C TYR A 269 -13.08 2.88 8.60
N SER A 270 -12.72 4.07 8.12
CA SER A 270 -11.34 4.53 8.13
C SER A 270 -11.26 6.05 8.05
N TRP A 271 -10.18 6.58 8.61
CA TRP A 271 -9.67 7.92 8.36
C TRP A 271 -8.16 7.94 8.57
N VAL A 272 -7.47 8.79 7.81
CA VAL A 272 -6.04 9.07 7.98
C VAL A 272 -5.83 10.55 7.73
N SER A 273 -5.26 11.25 8.70
CA SER A 273 -4.94 12.66 8.56
C SER A 273 -3.86 12.87 7.50
N GLY A 274 -4.03 13.88 6.64
CA GLY A 274 -3.08 14.21 5.58
C GLY A 274 -3.17 13.33 4.33
N LEU A 275 -4.03 12.30 4.31
CA LEU A 275 -4.20 11.44 3.14
C LEU A 275 -5.26 11.97 2.17
N GLU A 276 -6.37 12.48 2.70
CA GLU A 276 -7.48 13.01 1.92
C GLU A 276 -7.56 14.52 2.09
N ARG A 277 -7.42 15.27 0.98
CA ARG A 277 -7.38 16.75 1.02
C ARG A 277 -8.57 17.39 1.74
N PHE A 278 -9.74 16.76 1.70
CA PHE A 278 -10.91 17.28 2.39
C PHE A 278 -10.87 17.02 3.90
N MET A 279 -10.11 16.03 4.36
CA MET A 279 -9.84 15.74 5.77
C MET A 279 -8.73 16.62 6.37
N ASP A 280 -8.04 17.42 5.55
CA ASP A 280 -7.05 18.41 6.02
C ASP A 280 -7.69 19.62 6.73
N GLN A 281 -9.01 19.62 6.89
CA GLN A 281 -9.74 20.62 7.68
C GLN A 281 -10.16 20.00 9.02
N PRO A 282 -9.85 20.62 10.17
CA PRO A 282 -10.19 20.08 11.50
C PRO A 282 -11.66 19.69 11.62
N ASN A 283 -12.57 20.55 11.15
CA ASN A 283 -14.01 20.31 11.21
C ASN A 283 -14.45 19.10 10.38
N LYS A 284 -13.82 18.85 9.24
CA LYS A 284 -14.16 17.74 8.35
C LYS A 284 -13.66 16.41 8.89
N LEU A 285 -12.45 16.40 9.44
CA LEU A 285 -11.94 15.24 10.15
C LEU A 285 -12.77 14.94 11.41
N GLN A 286 -13.15 15.97 12.17
CA GLN A 286 -14.02 15.81 13.34
C GLN A 286 -15.41 15.27 12.95
N GLU A 287 -16.00 15.80 11.87
CA GLU A 287 -17.26 15.30 11.31
C GLU A 287 -17.16 13.82 10.94
N ARG A 288 -16.09 13.42 10.23
CA ARG A 288 -15.82 12.01 9.89
C ARG A 288 -15.66 11.13 11.13
N ILE A 289 -14.91 11.59 12.14
CA ILE A 289 -14.71 10.85 13.39
C ILE A 289 -16.04 10.66 14.13
N ASN A 290 -16.82 11.74 14.25
CA ASN A 290 -18.09 11.75 14.96
C ASN A 290 -19.17 10.84 14.34
N THR A 291 -19.03 10.41 13.09
CA THR A 291 -19.96 9.45 12.48
C THR A 291 -20.02 8.09 13.20
N ALA A 292 -18.99 7.73 13.96
CA ALA A 292 -18.92 6.45 14.66
C ALA A 292 -18.74 6.59 16.18
N ILE A 293 -18.55 7.79 16.71
CA ILE A 293 -18.38 8.06 18.15
C ILE A 293 -19.74 8.09 18.85
N VAL A 294 -19.89 7.31 19.92
CA VAL A 294 -21.08 7.30 20.78
C VAL A 294 -20.86 7.97 22.14
N SER A 295 -19.61 8.04 22.58
CA SER A 295 -19.23 8.73 23.81
C SER A 295 -17.83 9.33 23.64
N ASN A 296 -17.61 10.53 24.15
CA ASN A 296 -16.33 11.20 24.09
C ASN A 296 -16.21 12.15 25.28
N ASP A 297 -15.14 11.97 26.05
CA ASP A 297 -14.71 12.87 27.12
C ASP A 297 -13.23 13.19 26.93
N GLY A 298 -12.93 14.42 26.51
CA GLY A 298 -11.57 14.92 26.39
C GLY A 298 -10.80 14.48 25.14
N TRP A 299 -11.45 14.11 24.04
CA TRP A 299 -10.79 13.93 22.73
C TRP A 299 -11.33 14.87 21.67
N GLU A 300 -10.46 15.53 20.91
CA GLU A 300 -10.85 16.42 19.82
C GLU A 300 -9.82 16.45 18.69
N VAL A 301 -10.23 16.89 17.51
CA VAL A 301 -9.31 17.07 16.38
C VAL A 301 -8.50 18.35 16.54
N LEU A 302 -7.20 18.22 16.71
CA LEU A 302 -6.26 19.34 16.84
C LEU A 302 -5.10 19.24 15.86
N ALA A 303 -4.64 20.42 15.41
CA ALA A 303 -3.36 20.55 14.74
C ALA A 303 -2.25 20.70 15.79
N ASP A 304 -1.21 19.89 15.68
CA ASP A 304 0.03 20.05 16.45
C ASP A 304 1.19 20.05 15.48
N ASN A 305 1.95 21.15 15.43
CA ASN A 305 2.98 21.40 14.42
C ASN A 305 2.46 21.17 12.99
N GLU A 306 1.33 21.79 12.65
CA GLU A 306 0.66 21.71 11.34
C GLU A 306 0.13 20.33 10.94
N LYS A 307 0.40 19.28 11.75
CA LYS A 307 -0.16 17.95 11.54
C LYS A 307 -1.48 17.82 12.27
N LEU A 308 -2.56 17.52 11.56
CA LEU A 308 -3.86 17.24 12.18
C LEU A 308 -3.88 15.83 12.81
N GLY A 309 -4.77 15.61 13.77
CA GLY A 309 -5.02 14.30 14.35
C GLY A 309 -6.03 14.37 15.48
N TYR A 310 -6.42 13.22 16.01
CA TYR A 310 -7.38 13.12 17.10
C TYR A 310 -6.62 12.99 18.43
N VAL A 311 -6.79 13.99 19.29
CA VAL A 311 -5.90 14.28 20.42
C VAL A 311 -6.66 14.21 21.74
N ALA A 312 -6.11 13.50 22.71
CA ALA A 312 -6.56 13.56 24.10
C ALA A 312 -6.09 14.88 24.74
N THR A 313 -7.02 15.63 25.34
CA THR A 313 -6.77 16.95 25.92
C THR A 313 -6.68 16.96 27.44
N ASN A 314 -7.12 15.87 28.09
CA ASN A 314 -7.12 15.74 29.55
C ASN A 314 -6.65 14.34 29.98
N ALA A 315 -6.17 14.22 31.23
CA ALA A 315 -5.90 12.92 31.85
C ALA A 315 -7.19 12.10 31.98
N ASN A 316 -7.09 10.78 31.79
CA ASN A 316 -8.23 9.85 31.78
C ASN A 316 -9.27 10.14 30.68
N ALA A 317 -8.94 10.94 29.68
CA ALA A 317 -9.80 11.16 28.52
C ALA A 317 -10.11 9.84 27.83
N PHE A 318 -11.35 9.65 27.40
CA PHE A 318 -11.77 8.45 26.68
C PHE A 318 -12.73 8.78 25.54
N PHE A 319 -12.79 7.90 24.56
CA PHE A 319 -13.88 7.88 23.61
C PHE A 319 -14.31 6.44 23.31
N GLU A 320 -15.56 6.28 22.93
CA GLU A 320 -16.15 5.01 22.53
C GLU A 320 -16.77 5.16 21.16
N MET A 321 -16.48 4.18 20.30
CA MET A 321 -17.06 4.05 18.98
C MET A 321 -18.00 2.87 18.94
N LYS A 322 -19.09 3.00 18.16
CA LYS A 322 -20.02 1.93 17.86
C LYS A 322 -20.24 1.84 16.36
N LEU A 323 -19.97 0.67 15.80
CA LEU A 323 -20.16 0.35 14.39
C LEU A 323 -21.10 -0.84 14.29
N SER A 324 -22.30 -0.60 13.79
CA SER A 324 -23.22 -1.66 13.40
C SER A 324 -22.82 -2.13 12.00
N LEU A 325 -22.45 -3.41 11.90
CA LEU A 325 -22.05 -4.00 10.63
C LEU A 325 -23.31 -4.41 9.88
N ASP A 326 -23.64 -3.70 8.82
CA ASP A 326 -24.75 -4.10 7.95
C ASP A 326 -24.29 -5.26 7.05
N ASP A 327 -25.10 -6.32 6.98
CA ASP A 327 -24.97 -7.48 6.09
C ASP A 327 -24.67 -7.09 4.63
N THR A 328 -25.12 -5.90 4.21
CA THR A 328 -24.91 -5.40 2.85
C THR A 328 -23.56 -4.72 2.64
N THR A 329 -22.93 -4.20 3.70
CA THR A 329 -21.75 -3.32 3.58
C THR A 329 -20.42 -4.04 3.70
N MET A 330 -20.33 -5.07 4.54
CA MET A 330 -19.11 -5.86 4.73
C MET A 330 -19.43 -7.22 5.36
N ASP A 331 -18.75 -8.28 4.89
CA ASP A 331 -19.00 -9.64 5.40
C ASP A 331 -18.34 -9.90 6.74
N VAL A 332 -17.15 -9.33 6.97
CA VAL A 332 -16.34 -9.63 8.14
C VAL A 332 -15.39 -8.50 8.50
N VAL A 333 -15.31 -8.13 9.77
CA VAL A 333 -14.23 -7.31 10.35
C VAL A 333 -13.27 -8.23 11.08
N GLN A 334 -11.98 -8.15 10.73
CA GLN A 334 -10.91 -8.93 11.34
C GLN A 334 -9.91 -8.07 12.11
N THR A 335 -9.82 -6.78 11.79
CA THR A 335 -8.78 -5.92 12.35
C THR A 335 -9.27 -4.53 12.72
N VAL A 336 -8.65 -3.98 13.78
CA VAL A 336 -8.69 -2.56 14.12
C VAL A 336 -7.25 -2.06 14.14
N ASN A 337 -6.95 -1.11 13.26
CA ASN A 337 -5.63 -0.56 13.08
C ASN A 337 -5.61 0.90 13.55
N PHE A 338 -4.56 1.27 14.29
CA PHE A 338 -4.32 2.61 14.79
C PHE A 338 -2.99 3.12 14.27
N MET A 339 -3.01 4.33 13.71
CA MET A 339 -1.82 5.07 13.32
C MET A 339 -1.56 6.11 14.41
N VAL A 340 -0.54 5.92 15.22
CA VAL A 340 -0.25 6.73 16.40
C VAL A 340 0.96 7.61 16.14
N MET A 341 0.83 8.91 16.37
CA MET A 341 1.99 9.79 16.38
C MET A 341 2.70 9.59 17.71
N ARG A 342 3.91 9.02 17.68
CA ARG A 342 4.82 9.16 18.80
C ARG A 342 5.53 10.50 18.67
N SER A 343 5.50 11.29 19.73
CA SER A 343 6.11 12.61 19.77
C SER A 343 6.87 12.83 21.07
N TYR A 344 7.53 13.97 21.17
CA TYR A 344 8.52 14.30 22.18
C TYR A 344 8.25 15.64 22.87
N GLY A 345 8.88 15.80 24.02
CA GLY A 345 8.62 16.91 24.94
C GLY A 345 7.64 16.53 26.05
N ASP A 346 7.68 17.32 27.12
CA ASP A 346 7.07 17.03 28.41
C ASP A 346 5.57 16.70 28.34
N LYS A 347 4.84 17.28 27.38
CA LYS A 347 3.39 17.03 27.22
C LYS A 347 3.05 15.59 26.84
N TRP A 348 3.99 14.87 26.20
CA TRP A 348 3.79 13.49 25.76
C TRP A 348 4.37 12.48 26.74
N GLU A 349 5.14 12.91 27.74
CA GLU A 349 5.84 12.02 28.66
C GLU A 349 4.85 11.10 29.40
N GLY A 350 5.17 9.80 29.43
CA GLY A 350 4.30 8.79 30.04
C GLY A 350 2.96 8.57 29.34
N SER A 351 2.74 9.14 28.15
CA SER A 351 1.49 8.98 27.40
C SER A 351 1.23 7.51 27.04
N LYS A 352 0.09 7.00 27.47
CA LYS A 352 -0.33 5.62 27.26
C LYS A 352 -1.84 5.54 27.12
N VAL A 353 -2.30 4.83 26.10
CA VAL A 353 -3.72 4.51 25.93
C VAL A 353 -3.96 3.01 26.05
N ARG A 354 -5.11 2.65 26.62
CA ARG A 354 -5.68 1.30 26.53
C ARG A 354 -6.77 1.33 25.47
N VAL A 355 -6.75 0.34 24.60
CA VAL A 355 -7.78 0.11 23.60
C VAL A 355 -8.46 -1.21 23.92
N ASP A 356 -9.76 -1.18 24.09
CA ASP A 356 -10.61 -2.34 24.36
C ASP A 356 -11.64 -2.48 23.24
N ALA A 357 -11.67 -3.65 22.59
CA ALA A 357 -12.59 -3.94 21.51
C ALA A 357 -13.59 -5.04 21.92
N TYR A 358 -14.87 -4.80 21.67
CA TYR A 358 -16.00 -5.63 22.06
C TYR A 358 -16.83 -5.99 20.82
N ILE A 359 -17.18 -7.26 20.69
CA ILE A 359 -18.03 -7.75 19.59
C ILE A 359 -19.31 -8.34 20.16
N TYR A 360 -20.42 -7.72 19.78
CA TYR A 360 -21.77 -8.11 20.16
C TYR A 360 -22.40 -8.83 18.98
N LYS A 361 -22.70 -10.11 19.17
CA LYS A 361 -23.28 -10.93 18.11
C LYS A 361 -24.73 -10.51 17.85
N SER A 362 -25.15 -10.56 16.59
CA SER A 362 -26.54 -10.23 16.22
C SER A 362 -27.56 -10.95 17.13
N GLY A 363 -28.58 -10.22 17.60
CA GLY A 363 -29.61 -10.75 18.50
C GLY A 363 -29.23 -10.80 19.99
N THR A 364 -28.02 -10.35 20.37
CA THR A 364 -27.62 -10.19 21.79
C THR A 364 -27.71 -8.75 22.30
N GLU A 365 -28.01 -7.79 21.42
CA GLU A 365 -28.23 -6.38 21.76
C GLU A 365 -29.57 -6.22 22.50
N GLY A 366 -29.52 -5.89 23.79
CA GLY A 366 -30.74 -5.71 24.60
C GLY A 366 -30.60 -6.04 26.07
N LYS A 367 -29.47 -6.63 26.49
CA LYS A 367 -29.10 -6.72 27.91
C LYS A 367 -28.06 -5.65 28.24
N GLU A 368 -28.46 -4.38 28.18
CA GLU A 368 -27.59 -3.23 28.52
C GLU A 368 -26.95 -3.37 29.91
N GLU A 369 -27.62 -4.03 30.86
CA GLU A 369 -27.07 -4.27 32.21
C GLU A 369 -25.86 -5.23 32.24
N ASP A 370 -25.64 -6.05 31.21
CA ASP A 370 -24.48 -6.97 31.09
C ASP A 370 -23.34 -6.36 30.25
N GLU A 371 -23.53 -5.19 29.64
CA GLU A 371 -22.50 -4.58 28.77
C GLU A 371 -21.30 -4.04 29.56
N MET A 372 -21.50 -3.60 30.80
CA MET A 372 -20.46 -2.91 31.58
C MET A 372 -19.52 -3.86 32.35
N THR A 373 -19.89 -5.15 32.48
CA THR A 373 -19.11 -6.18 33.19
C THR A 373 -18.43 -7.17 32.25
N ARG A 374 -18.78 -7.15 30.95
CA ARG A 374 -18.23 -8.07 29.96
C ARG A 374 -16.75 -7.76 29.71
N ALA A 375 -15.93 -8.81 29.70
CA ALA A 375 -14.54 -8.68 29.29
C ALA A 375 -14.43 -8.33 27.80
N PRO A 376 -13.49 -7.46 27.40
CA PRO A 376 -13.26 -7.15 25.99
C PRO A 376 -12.86 -8.40 25.20
N THR A 377 -13.30 -8.47 23.94
CA THR A 377 -12.89 -9.53 23.02
C THR A 377 -11.38 -9.49 22.81
N LYS A 378 -10.81 -8.28 22.68
CA LYS A 378 -9.38 -8.02 22.62
C LYS A 378 -9.05 -6.69 23.30
N SER A 379 -7.89 -6.63 23.92
CA SER A 379 -7.33 -5.40 24.48
C SER A 379 -5.89 -5.23 24.06
N MET A 380 -5.45 -3.98 23.92
CA MET A 380 -4.04 -3.64 23.78
C MET A 380 -3.71 -2.33 24.48
N GLU A 381 -2.45 -2.16 24.86
CA GLU A 381 -1.94 -0.87 25.34
C GLU A 381 -0.98 -0.30 24.32
N ILE A 382 -1.06 1.02 24.11
CA ILE A 382 -0.23 1.75 23.17
C ILE A 382 0.48 2.88 23.89
N VAL A 383 1.80 2.95 23.76
CA VAL A 383 2.63 4.02 24.31
C VAL A 383 2.86 5.09 23.24
N GLY A 384 2.59 6.34 23.58
CA GLY A 384 2.66 7.50 22.68
C GLY A 384 3.97 8.29 22.82
N TYR A 385 4.72 8.13 23.90
CA TYR A 385 5.97 8.85 24.11
C TYR A 385 7.17 8.16 23.47
N HIS A 386 8.14 8.95 23.01
CA HIS A 386 9.50 8.47 22.76
C HIS A 386 10.55 9.56 23.08
N GLU A 387 11.73 9.12 23.52
CA GLU A 387 12.87 9.99 23.88
C GLU A 387 13.64 10.53 22.65
N LYS A 388 12.99 10.79 21.51
CA LYS A 388 13.69 11.30 20.30
C LYS A 388 13.20 12.68 19.90
N GLU A 389 13.93 13.39 19.05
CA GLU A 389 13.60 14.77 18.65
C GLU A 389 12.71 14.88 17.39
N THR A 390 12.08 13.78 16.95
CA THR A 390 11.28 13.75 15.72
C THR A 390 9.94 13.04 15.93
N SER A 391 8.84 13.66 15.48
CA SER A 391 7.51 13.02 15.54
C SER A 391 7.34 11.99 14.43
N GLU A 392 7.12 10.73 14.82
CA GLU A 392 7.05 9.56 13.93
C GLU A 392 5.69 8.85 14.09
N THR A 393 5.11 8.34 13.01
CA THR A 393 3.85 7.59 13.06
C THR A 393 4.10 6.09 13.10
N TYR A 394 3.46 5.39 14.03
CA TYR A 394 3.57 3.95 14.24
C TYR A 394 2.21 3.28 14.05
N ASN A 395 2.22 2.08 13.47
CA ASN A 395 1.02 1.27 13.26
C ASN A 395 0.85 0.24 14.37
N TYR A 396 -0.37 0.15 14.90
CA TYR A 396 -0.77 -0.80 15.92
C TYR A 396 -2.01 -1.54 15.43
N LYS A 397 -2.02 -2.88 15.54
CA LYS A 397 -3.11 -3.72 15.04
C LYS A 397 -3.67 -4.57 16.16
N ILE A 398 -4.99 -4.47 16.38
CA ILE A 398 -5.77 -5.51 17.05
C ILE A 398 -6.19 -6.50 15.98
N ASP A 399 -5.70 -7.73 16.10
CA ASP A 399 -6.13 -8.85 15.27
C ASP A 399 -7.10 -9.71 16.08
N PHE A 400 -8.33 -9.86 15.58
CA PHE A 400 -9.35 -10.66 16.25
C PHE A 400 -9.14 -12.17 16.07
N GLY A 401 -8.31 -12.61 15.11
CA GLY A 401 -8.13 -14.02 14.77
C GLY A 401 -9.40 -14.66 14.20
N GLU A 402 -9.41 -15.96 13.94
CA GLU A 402 -10.57 -16.68 13.34
C GLU A 402 -11.82 -16.68 14.22
N GLU A 403 -11.66 -16.88 15.52
CA GLU A 403 -12.80 -17.03 16.45
C GLU A 403 -13.37 -15.68 16.93
N GLY A 404 -12.62 -14.59 16.75
CA GLY A 404 -12.97 -13.26 17.24
C GLY A 404 -13.58 -12.33 16.20
N LYS A 405 -13.78 -12.76 14.96
CA LYS A 405 -14.24 -11.88 13.87
C LYS A 405 -15.67 -11.38 14.11
N ALA A 406 -15.94 -10.12 13.76
CA ALA A 406 -17.30 -9.60 13.68
C ALA A 406 -17.81 -9.80 12.24
N VAL A 407 -19.06 -10.21 12.07
CA VAL A 407 -19.67 -10.44 10.75
C VAL A 407 -20.86 -9.51 10.54
N GLY A 408 -21.45 -9.52 9.35
CA GLY A 408 -22.72 -8.84 9.09
C GLY A 408 -23.75 -9.12 10.19
N GLY A 409 -24.43 -8.06 10.65
CA GLY A 409 -25.41 -8.08 11.72
C GLY A 409 -24.82 -7.94 13.13
N ASP A 410 -23.51 -8.09 13.31
CA ASP A 410 -22.83 -7.84 14.57
C ASP A 410 -22.62 -6.34 14.83
N THR A 411 -22.38 -5.99 16.09
CA THR A 411 -21.93 -4.66 16.48
C THR A 411 -20.52 -4.73 17.05
N LEU A 412 -19.61 -3.91 16.50
CA LEU A 412 -18.28 -3.68 17.04
C LEU A 412 -18.30 -2.41 17.88
N ARG A 413 -17.84 -2.49 19.13
CA ARG A 413 -17.49 -1.32 19.93
C ARG A 413 -16.00 -1.26 20.19
N VAL A 414 -15.44 -0.07 20.09
CA VAL A 414 -14.03 0.19 20.38
C VAL A 414 -13.98 1.33 21.40
N ARG A 415 -13.46 1.04 22.58
CA ARG A 415 -13.23 2.02 23.64
C ARG A 415 -11.74 2.32 23.73
N VAL A 416 -11.39 3.59 23.74
CA VAL A 416 -10.03 4.06 23.90
C VAL A 416 -9.96 4.97 25.11
N GLU A 417 -9.03 4.70 26.01
CA GLU A 417 -8.86 5.43 27.27
C GLU A 417 -7.41 5.82 27.48
N LEU A 418 -7.16 7.08 27.81
CA LEU A 418 -5.83 7.57 28.20
C LEU A 418 -5.52 7.14 29.64
N VAL A 419 -4.81 6.03 29.78
CA VAL A 419 -4.44 5.43 31.07
C VAL A 419 -3.11 5.95 31.64
N GLY A 420 -2.39 6.78 30.88
CA GLY A 420 -1.15 7.42 31.31
C GLY A 420 -0.86 8.71 30.54
N GLY A 421 -0.20 9.67 31.20
CA GLY A 421 0.10 10.99 30.65
C GLY A 421 -1.14 11.90 30.57
N SER A 422 -1.01 13.02 29.84
CA SER A 422 -2.08 14.01 29.63
C SER A 422 -2.45 14.23 28.16
N THR A 423 -1.66 13.70 27.23
CA THR A 423 -1.84 13.93 25.80
C THR A 423 -1.47 12.68 25.03
N PHE A 424 -2.27 12.34 24.02
CA PHE A 424 -2.02 11.24 23.10
C PHE A 424 -2.67 11.57 21.76
N LYS A 425 -2.08 11.15 20.63
CA LYS A 425 -2.57 11.51 19.30
C LYS A 425 -2.61 10.35 18.33
N PHE A 426 -3.80 10.11 17.80
CA PHE A 426 -4.00 9.28 16.62
C PHE A 426 -3.92 10.13 15.36
N MET A 427 -3.12 9.67 14.40
CA MET A 427 -3.03 10.20 13.04
C MET A 427 -4.01 9.51 12.09
N GLY A 428 -4.53 8.35 12.46
CA GLY A 428 -5.42 7.57 11.63
C GLY A 428 -5.92 6.32 12.34
N MET A 429 -6.99 5.76 11.81
CA MET A 429 -7.56 4.51 12.28
C MET A 429 -8.35 3.84 11.15
N ALA A 430 -8.33 2.51 11.12
CA ALA A 430 -9.04 1.73 10.11
C ALA A 430 -9.58 0.41 10.69
N ILE A 431 -10.81 0.06 10.33
CA ILE A 431 -11.52 -1.14 10.78
C ILE A 431 -11.91 -1.95 9.55
N CYS A 432 -11.23 -3.08 9.36
CA CYS A 432 -11.12 -3.74 8.06
C CYS A 432 -11.28 -5.27 8.16
N ASP A 433 -11.42 -5.91 7.00
CA ASP A 433 -11.55 -7.36 6.83
C ASP A 433 -10.20 -8.12 6.83
N HIS A 434 -9.05 -7.44 6.94
CA HIS A 434 -7.70 -8.03 7.00
C HIS A 434 -6.66 -7.18 7.75
#